data_AF-A0A956LYP4-F1
#
_entry.id   AF-A0A956LYP4-F1
#
_cell.length_a   1.000
_cell.length_b   1.000
_cell.length_c   1.000
_cell.angle_alpha   90.00
_cell.angle_beta   90.00
_cell.angle_gamma   90.00
#
_symmetry.space_group_name_H-M   'P 1'
#
loop_
_entity.id
_entity.type
_entity.pdbx_description
1 polymer ?
#
loop_
_entity_poly.entity_id
_entity_poly.type
_entity_poly.pdbx_seq_one_letter_code
_entity_poly.pdbx_strand_id
1 'polypeptide(L)'
;MKTSIVALLLALIASSASAGPNAGGLLYLALAGDVVYTEGTDYCGTATTNDCRNAVTRADGTSASQPAVIHCLAQFFGNTRLAGVSFGIDYDDAAVRIVDFRSCGDAETPQGDWPAPGTGTVVHWDVEQGGASVEVYWFAAFAYADGYSMDLIPHPTEDGYFMTGDDPPIFDPIAYYGRFGFGLDIPHCIYEGEPEACCLPGGLCQFLIAEDCIAQGGEPQGPGSVCTPMTCVAETGACCTAGGCVVTTATDCDGEYQGDGTDCDPDPCVPVPSIETTWGGVKRTYR
;
A
#
# COMPACT_ATOMS: atom_id res chain seq x y z
N MET A 1 -54.37 14.29 -32.74
CA MET A 1 -53.05 14.81 -32.32
C MET A 1 -52.95 14.67 -30.81
N LYS A 2 -52.26 13.62 -30.33
CA LYS A 2 -51.72 13.44 -28.96
C LYS A 2 -51.16 12.01 -28.89
N THR A 3 -49.92 11.85 -29.34
CA THR A 3 -49.09 10.67 -29.11
C THR A 3 -48.48 10.81 -27.71
N SER A 4 -48.89 9.96 -26.78
CA SER A 4 -48.22 9.84 -25.47
C SER A 4 -47.04 8.90 -25.59
N ILE A 5 -45.83 9.43 -25.41
CA ILE A 5 -44.60 8.65 -25.27
C ILE A 5 -44.50 8.24 -23.81
N VAL A 6 -44.58 6.94 -23.53
CA VAL A 6 -44.28 6.35 -22.22
C VAL A 6 -42.77 6.14 -22.17
N ALA A 7 -42.09 6.94 -21.35
CA ALA A 7 -40.67 6.75 -21.07
C ALA A 7 -40.51 5.56 -20.11
N LEU A 8 -39.95 4.46 -20.62
CA LEU A 8 -39.57 3.29 -19.84
C LEU A 8 -38.25 3.64 -19.13
N LEU A 9 -38.31 3.99 -17.84
CA LEU A 9 -37.12 4.06 -16.99
C LEU A 9 -36.58 2.64 -16.79
N LEU A 10 -35.47 2.32 -17.47
CA LEU A 10 -34.68 1.14 -17.22
C LEU A 10 -33.85 1.42 -15.96
N ALA A 11 -34.29 0.93 -14.79
CA ALA A 11 -33.47 0.94 -13.59
C ALA A 11 -32.32 -0.07 -13.80
N LEU A 12 -31.09 0.43 -13.94
CA LEU A 12 -29.91 -0.41 -13.78
C LEU A 12 -29.87 -0.89 -12.33
N ILE A 13 -30.32 -2.12 -12.10
CA ILE A 13 -30.08 -2.81 -10.85
C ILE A 13 -28.62 -3.23 -10.92
N ALA A 14 -27.74 -2.51 -10.23
CA ALA A 14 -26.39 -2.99 -9.98
C ALA A 14 -26.53 -4.27 -9.15
N SER A 15 -26.30 -5.41 -9.78
CA SER A 15 -26.16 -6.68 -9.08
C SER A 15 -24.98 -6.52 -8.12
N SER A 16 -25.24 -6.42 -6.83
CA SER A 16 -24.20 -6.70 -5.83
C SER A 16 -23.77 -8.15 -6.08
N ALA A 17 -22.62 -8.34 -6.74
CA ALA A 17 -22.00 -9.64 -6.87
C ALA A 17 -21.90 -10.20 -5.45
N SER A 18 -22.56 -11.34 -5.20
CA SER A 18 -22.46 -12.00 -3.90
C SER A 18 -21.01 -12.40 -3.74
N ALA A 19 -20.31 -11.77 -2.80
CA ALA A 19 -18.99 -12.15 -2.35
C ALA A 19 -18.95 -13.67 -2.11
N GLY A 20 -18.04 -14.37 -2.77
CA GLY A 20 -17.80 -15.80 -2.58
C GLY A 20 -17.03 -16.10 -1.29
N PRO A 21 -16.74 -17.38 -1.01
CA PRO A 21 -16.08 -17.81 0.23
C PRO A 21 -14.70 -17.21 0.48
N ASN A 22 -14.00 -16.75 -0.58
CA ASN A 22 -12.65 -16.23 -0.53
C ASN A 22 -12.60 -14.70 -0.72
N ALA A 23 -13.77 -14.05 -0.80
CA ALA A 23 -13.88 -12.61 -1.04
C ALA A 23 -13.19 -11.76 0.04
N GLY A 24 -12.56 -10.67 -0.40
CA GLY A 24 -11.74 -9.82 0.48
C GLY A 24 -10.40 -10.44 0.85
N GLY A 25 -10.06 -11.60 0.29
CA GLY A 25 -8.77 -12.24 0.51
C GLY A 25 -7.59 -11.38 0.03
N LEU A 26 -6.48 -11.49 0.73
CA LEU A 26 -5.25 -10.75 0.46
C LEU A 26 -4.17 -11.73 0.00
N LEU A 27 -3.36 -11.35 -0.98
CA LEU A 27 -2.17 -12.08 -1.38
C LEU A 27 -0.94 -11.23 -1.04
N TYR A 28 0.01 -11.76 -0.28
CA TYR A 28 1.15 -10.99 0.20
C TYR A 28 2.44 -11.81 0.26
N LEU A 29 3.56 -11.09 0.32
CA LEU A 29 4.90 -11.67 0.43
C LEU A 29 5.42 -11.50 1.85
N ALA A 30 6.10 -12.51 2.40
CA ALA A 30 6.70 -12.44 3.73
C ALA A 30 8.05 -13.18 3.76
N LEU A 31 9.04 -12.60 4.43
CA LEU A 31 10.32 -13.23 4.68
C LEU A 31 10.13 -14.46 5.57
N ALA A 32 10.79 -15.55 5.21
CA ALA A 32 10.85 -16.79 5.99
C ALA A 32 11.76 -16.63 7.23
N GLY A 33 11.52 -15.64 8.10
CA GLY A 33 12.29 -15.42 9.33
C GLY A 33 13.81 -15.57 9.17
N ASP A 34 14.42 -16.40 10.02
CA ASP A 34 15.87 -16.70 10.01
C ASP A 34 16.26 -17.87 9.07
N VAL A 35 15.41 -18.23 8.10
CA VAL A 35 15.68 -19.33 7.16
C VAL A 35 16.81 -18.96 6.20
N VAL A 36 17.79 -19.85 6.09
CA VAL A 36 18.87 -19.76 5.10
C VAL A 36 18.52 -20.64 3.90
N TYR A 37 18.55 -20.05 2.71
CA TYR A 37 18.34 -20.79 1.48
C TYR A 37 19.36 -21.92 1.29
N THR A 38 18.87 -23.08 0.88
CA THR A 38 19.62 -24.30 0.59
C THR A 38 19.03 -24.93 -0.66
N GLU A 39 19.84 -25.05 -1.71
CA GLU A 39 19.42 -25.58 -3.01
C GLU A 39 18.74 -26.96 -2.90
N GLY A 40 17.60 -27.11 -3.57
CA GLY A 40 16.82 -28.34 -3.58
C GLY A 40 15.97 -28.58 -2.33
N THR A 41 15.95 -27.66 -1.37
CA THR A 41 15.05 -27.71 -0.21
C THR A 41 13.68 -27.15 -0.59
N ASP A 42 12.63 -27.82 -0.14
CA ASP A 42 11.27 -27.29 -0.24
C ASP A 42 10.94 -26.49 1.03
N TYR A 43 10.48 -25.26 0.85
CA TYR A 43 10.12 -24.35 1.93
C TYR A 43 8.61 -24.29 2.19
N CYS A 44 7.79 -25.02 1.44
CA CYS A 44 6.36 -25.07 1.74
C CYS A 44 6.10 -25.55 3.18
N GLY A 45 5.27 -24.79 3.91
CA GLY A 45 4.92 -25.05 5.30
C GLY A 45 5.92 -24.47 6.32
N THR A 46 6.91 -23.68 5.89
CA THR A 46 7.87 -23.03 6.79
C THR A 46 7.58 -21.56 7.07
N ALA A 47 6.47 -21.01 6.54
CA ALA A 47 6.10 -19.63 6.79
C ALA A 47 5.96 -19.34 8.30
N THR A 48 6.61 -18.27 8.76
CA THR A 48 6.66 -17.88 10.17
C THR A 48 5.57 -16.90 10.58
N THR A 49 4.79 -16.41 9.61
CA THR A 49 3.64 -15.54 9.81
C THR A 49 2.44 -16.09 9.05
N ASN A 50 1.26 -15.83 9.58
CA ASN A 50 -0.04 -16.07 8.94
C ASN A 50 -0.90 -14.80 8.92
N ASP A 51 -0.27 -13.65 9.24
CA ASP A 51 -0.91 -12.36 9.31
C ASP A 51 -0.08 -11.35 8.53
N CYS A 52 -0.67 -10.82 7.47
CA CYS A 52 -0.03 -9.86 6.60
C CYS A 52 0.36 -8.58 7.34
N ARG A 53 -0.40 -8.18 8.37
CA ARG A 53 -0.10 -7.00 9.20
C ARG A 53 1.18 -7.12 10.02
N ASN A 54 1.65 -8.33 10.22
CA ASN A 54 2.87 -8.61 10.97
C ASN A 54 3.93 -9.25 10.06
N ALA A 55 3.71 -9.25 8.74
CA ALA A 55 4.63 -9.83 7.79
C ALA A 55 5.90 -8.99 7.69
N VAL A 56 7.05 -9.65 7.78
CA VAL A 56 8.33 -9.03 7.46
C VAL A 56 8.44 -8.97 5.94
N THR A 57 8.24 -7.78 5.37
CA THR A 57 8.24 -7.54 3.90
C THR A 57 9.55 -7.00 3.38
N ARG A 58 10.64 -7.17 4.13
CA ARG A 58 11.96 -6.64 3.82
C ARG A 58 13.05 -7.68 4.08
N ALA A 59 14.02 -7.75 3.17
CA ALA A 59 15.31 -8.41 3.43
C ALA A 59 16.46 -7.45 3.12
N ASP A 60 17.42 -7.37 4.03
CA ASP A 60 18.64 -6.56 3.88
C ASP A 60 19.82 -7.42 3.44
N GLY A 61 20.71 -6.84 2.63
CA GLY A 61 22.01 -7.46 2.33
C GLY A 61 21.92 -8.79 1.58
N THR A 62 20.82 -9.05 0.86
CA THR A 62 20.67 -10.25 0.04
C THR A 62 21.73 -10.30 -1.06
N SER A 63 22.15 -11.50 -1.46
CA SER A 63 23.14 -11.67 -2.53
C SER A 63 22.97 -13.03 -3.22
N ALA A 64 23.70 -13.26 -4.31
CA ALA A 64 23.71 -14.56 -4.98
C ALA A 64 24.13 -15.72 -4.07
N SER A 65 24.95 -15.48 -3.04
CA SER A 65 25.34 -16.48 -2.05
C SER A 65 24.40 -16.58 -0.84
N GLN A 66 23.51 -15.60 -0.67
CA GLN A 66 22.58 -15.52 0.44
C GLN A 66 21.26 -14.88 -0.04
N PRO A 67 20.48 -15.60 -0.87
CA PRO A 67 19.17 -15.13 -1.26
C PRO A 67 18.20 -15.23 -0.07
N ALA A 68 17.22 -14.33 -0.05
CA ALA A 68 16.10 -14.39 0.89
C ALA A 68 15.10 -15.45 0.44
N VAL A 69 14.57 -16.23 1.38
CA VAL A 69 13.41 -17.10 1.15
C VAL A 69 12.15 -16.29 1.48
N ILE A 70 11.30 -16.12 0.49
CA ILE A 70 10.12 -15.25 0.52
C ILE A 70 8.89 -16.11 0.24
N HIS A 71 7.98 -16.20 1.22
CA HIS A 71 6.70 -16.89 1.07
C HIS A 71 5.66 -15.98 0.44
N CYS A 72 4.87 -16.53 -0.47
CA CYS A 72 3.61 -15.97 -0.94
C CYS A 72 2.46 -16.61 -0.15
N LEU A 73 1.72 -15.79 0.58
CA LEU A 73 0.68 -16.19 1.51
C LEU A 73 -0.65 -15.56 1.10
N ALA A 74 -1.72 -16.35 1.19
CA ALA A 74 -3.09 -15.89 1.01
C ALA A 74 -3.78 -15.81 2.37
N GLN A 75 -4.25 -14.63 2.78
CA GLN A 75 -4.99 -14.42 4.03
C GLN A 75 -6.46 -14.15 3.77
N PHE A 76 -7.31 -14.68 4.64
CA PHE A 76 -8.76 -14.63 4.53
C PHE A 76 -9.42 -14.33 5.88
N PHE A 77 -10.62 -13.76 5.83
CA PHE A 77 -11.34 -13.27 7.02
C PHE A 77 -12.63 -14.05 7.33
N GLY A 78 -12.93 -15.08 6.53
CA GLY A 78 -14.15 -15.88 6.62
C GLY A 78 -13.87 -17.38 6.55
N ASN A 79 -14.90 -18.14 6.16
CA ASN A 79 -14.79 -19.57 5.92
C ASN A 79 -14.24 -19.83 4.50
N THR A 80 -12.93 -19.69 4.37
CA THR A 80 -12.17 -19.92 3.13
C THR A 80 -12.42 -21.31 2.55
N ARG A 81 -12.54 -21.37 1.22
CA ARG A 81 -12.57 -22.58 0.40
C ARG A 81 -11.66 -22.39 -0.81
N LEU A 82 -10.36 -22.35 -0.58
CA LEU A 82 -9.38 -22.09 -1.62
C LEU A 82 -9.00 -23.38 -2.34
N ALA A 83 -9.37 -23.50 -3.61
CA ALA A 83 -8.96 -24.61 -4.49
C ALA A 83 -7.95 -24.17 -5.56
N GLY A 84 -7.86 -22.87 -5.83
CA GLY A 84 -6.84 -22.34 -6.71
C GLY A 84 -6.65 -20.84 -6.58
N VAL A 85 -5.52 -20.36 -7.08
CA VAL A 85 -5.16 -18.94 -7.08
C VAL A 85 -4.42 -18.61 -8.36
N SER A 86 -4.88 -17.56 -9.06
CA SER A 86 -4.17 -16.97 -10.20
C SER A 86 -3.49 -15.68 -9.75
N PHE A 87 -2.19 -15.55 -10.02
CA PHE A 87 -1.44 -14.33 -9.74
C PHE A 87 -0.25 -14.21 -10.67
N GLY A 88 0.39 -13.06 -10.66
CA GLY A 88 1.68 -12.85 -11.30
C GLY A 88 2.65 -12.11 -10.42
N ILE A 89 3.84 -11.88 -10.96
CA ILE A 89 4.87 -11.07 -10.30
C ILE A 89 5.47 -10.05 -11.26
N ASP A 90 5.93 -8.94 -10.70
CA ASP A 90 6.71 -7.94 -11.42
C ASP A 90 7.93 -7.48 -10.60
N TYR A 91 9.04 -7.21 -11.27
CA TYR A 91 10.29 -6.76 -10.69
C TYR A 91 11.27 -6.30 -11.79
N ASP A 92 12.28 -5.53 -11.41
CA ASP A 92 13.37 -5.16 -12.32
C ASP A 92 14.35 -6.34 -12.51
N ASP A 93 14.31 -6.99 -13.66
CA ASP A 93 15.21 -8.11 -14.00
C ASP A 93 16.66 -7.68 -14.31
N ALA A 94 17.01 -6.40 -14.22
CA ALA A 94 18.40 -5.98 -14.15
C ALA A 94 18.92 -5.99 -12.69
N ALA A 95 18.03 -5.85 -11.71
CA ALA A 95 18.39 -5.64 -10.31
C ALA A 95 18.05 -6.81 -9.38
N VAL A 96 16.91 -7.47 -9.58
CA VAL A 96 16.43 -8.59 -8.77
C VAL A 96 16.62 -9.90 -9.53
N ARG A 97 16.98 -10.97 -8.82
CA ARG A 97 17.11 -12.32 -9.35
C ARG A 97 16.37 -13.30 -8.47
N ILE A 98 15.46 -14.05 -9.08
CA ILE A 98 14.88 -15.26 -8.50
C ILE A 98 15.79 -16.42 -8.90
N VAL A 99 16.33 -17.14 -7.92
CA VAL A 99 17.27 -18.25 -8.14
C VAL A 99 16.63 -19.62 -7.98
N ASP A 100 15.52 -19.69 -7.26
CA ASP A 100 14.75 -20.91 -7.02
C ASP A 100 13.34 -20.54 -6.59
N PHE A 101 12.37 -21.41 -6.81
CA PHE A 101 10.97 -21.13 -6.55
C PHE A 101 10.11 -22.39 -6.67
N ARG A 102 8.99 -22.45 -5.96
CA ARG A 102 8.07 -23.59 -6.05
C ARG A 102 6.67 -23.25 -5.54
N SER A 103 5.68 -23.89 -6.17
CA SER A 103 4.29 -23.93 -5.71
C SER A 103 4.09 -24.81 -4.47
N CYS A 104 3.27 -24.34 -3.53
CA CYS A 104 2.78 -25.14 -2.41
C CYS A 104 1.43 -25.84 -2.68
N GLY A 105 0.95 -25.75 -3.92
CA GLY A 105 -0.19 -26.51 -4.42
C GLY A 105 0.19 -27.88 -4.99
N ASP A 106 -0.84 -28.66 -5.29
CA ASP A 106 -0.72 -29.99 -5.88
C ASP A 106 -0.46 -29.91 -7.40
N ALA A 107 -0.91 -28.84 -8.05
CA ALA A 107 -0.68 -28.57 -9.46
C ALA A 107 -0.41 -27.08 -9.72
N GLU A 108 0.34 -26.81 -10.79
CA GLU A 108 0.71 -25.46 -11.22
C GLU A 108 0.61 -25.34 -12.75
N THR A 109 0.04 -24.24 -13.22
CA THR A 109 -0.02 -23.87 -14.64
C THR A 109 0.70 -22.55 -14.85
N PRO A 110 2.02 -22.57 -15.13
CA PRO A 110 2.81 -21.36 -15.33
C PRO A 110 2.60 -20.75 -16.72
N GLN A 111 2.60 -19.41 -16.80
CA GLN A 111 2.61 -18.67 -18.05
C GLN A 111 4.04 -18.53 -18.59
N GLY A 112 4.29 -19.12 -19.77
CA GLY A 112 5.52 -18.87 -20.53
C GLY A 112 6.79 -19.18 -19.72
N ASP A 113 7.64 -18.16 -19.55
CA ASP A 113 8.92 -18.25 -18.85
C ASP A 113 8.81 -17.91 -17.35
N TRP A 114 7.65 -18.20 -16.73
CA TRP A 114 7.46 -18.03 -15.28
C TRP A 114 8.66 -18.57 -14.49
N PRO A 115 9.20 -17.81 -13.50
CA PRO A 115 8.70 -16.57 -12.90
C PRO A 115 9.45 -15.33 -13.42
N ALA A 116 9.55 -15.15 -14.73
CA ALA A 116 10.04 -13.88 -15.31
C ALA A 116 9.13 -12.68 -14.92
N PRO A 117 9.63 -11.44 -14.88
CA PRO A 117 8.79 -10.29 -14.56
C PRO A 117 7.64 -10.13 -15.55
N GLY A 118 6.48 -9.71 -15.05
CA GLY A 118 5.26 -9.52 -15.84
C GLY A 118 4.65 -10.84 -16.34
N THR A 119 5.03 -11.98 -15.76
CA THR A 119 4.39 -13.29 -16.02
C THR A 119 3.50 -13.70 -14.86
N GLY A 120 2.70 -14.75 -15.05
CA GLY A 120 1.78 -15.29 -14.05
C GLY A 120 1.83 -16.82 -13.92
N THR A 121 1.21 -17.32 -12.85
CA THR A 121 0.96 -18.74 -12.66
C THR A 121 -0.41 -18.96 -12.02
N VAL A 122 -0.97 -20.14 -12.23
CA VAL A 122 -2.15 -20.61 -11.51
C VAL A 122 -1.77 -21.82 -10.68
N VAL A 123 -1.98 -21.72 -9.36
CA VAL A 123 -1.75 -22.81 -8.41
C VAL A 123 -3.07 -23.44 -8.02
N HIS A 124 -3.12 -24.77 -7.94
CA HIS A 124 -4.31 -25.54 -7.59
C HIS A 124 -4.02 -26.55 -6.48
N TRP A 125 -5.06 -26.86 -5.70
CA TRP A 125 -5.07 -27.95 -4.73
C TRP A 125 -6.18 -28.94 -5.09
N ASP A 126 -5.89 -30.24 -4.97
CA ASP A 126 -6.87 -31.32 -5.15
C ASP A 126 -7.92 -31.31 -4.02
N VAL A 127 -7.53 -30.81 -2.85
CA VAL A 127 -8.38 -30.62 -1.68
C VAL A 127 -8.45 -29.14 -1.34
N GLU A 128 -9.67 -28.62 -1.16
CA GLU A 128 -9.87 -27.23 -0.77
C GLU A 128 -9.12 -26.91 0.53
N GLN A 129 -8.30 -25.88 0.48
CA GLN A 129 -7.62 -25.30 1.62
C GLN A 129 -8.59 -24.40 2.37
N GLY A 130 -8.51 -24.44 3.69
CA GLY A 130 -9.33 -23.63 4.59
C GLY A 130 -8.48 -22.99 5.68
N GLY A 131 -9.07 -22.04 6.40
CA GLY A 131 -8.40 -21.32 7.47
C GLY A 131 -8.08 -19.87 7.11
N ALA A 132 -7.51 -19.16 8.08
CA ALA A 132 -7.24 -17.73 7.98
C ALA A 132 -6.04 -17.40 7.08
N SER A 133 -5.15 -18.36 6.82
CA SER A 133 -4.00 -18.18 5.92
C SER A 133 -3.65 -19.50 5.24
N VAL A 134 -3.28 -19.42 3.97
CA VAL A 134 -2.78 -20.54 3.16
C VAL A 134 -1.45 -20.14 2.53
N GLU A 135 -0.47 -21.03 2.57
CA GLU A 135 0.80 -20.84 1.87
C GLU A 135 0.65 -21.27 0.41
N VAL A 136 0.92 -20.34 -0.50
CA VAL A 136 0.66 -20.50 -1.93
C VAL A 136 1.92 -20.87 -2.69
N TYR A 137 3.03 -20.18 -2.37
CA TYR A 137 4.27 -20.23 -3.13
C TYR A 137 5.45 -19.85 -2.25
N TRP A 138 6.66 -20.17 -2.68
CA TRP A 138 7.87 -19.53 -2.18
C TRP A 138 8.86 -19.20 -3.30
N PHE A 139 9.65 -18.16 -3.07
CA PHE A 139 10.73 -17.72 -3.94
C PHE A 139 12.02 -17.61 -3.14
N ALA A 140 13.14 -18.04 -3.71
CA ALA A 140 14.47 -17.65 -3.26
C ALA A 140 14.95 -16.53 -4.19
N ALA A 141 15.13 -15.32 -3.65
CA ALA A 141 15.49 -14.17 -4.46
C ALA A 141 16.49 -13.24 -3.76
N PHE A 142 17.24 -12.49 -4.55
CA PHE A 142 18.12 -11.43 -4.07
C PHE A 142 18.11 -10.23 -5.01
N ALA A 143 18.55 -9.08 -4.50
CA ALA A 143 18.85 -7.91 -5.33
C ALA A 143 20.35 -7.61 -5.34
N TYR A 144 20.86 -7.07 -6.45
CA TYR A 144 22.26 -6.63 -6.56
C TYR A 144 22.56 -5.37 -5.74
N ALA A 145 21.54 -4.64 -5.33
CA ALA A 145 21.61 -3.50 -4.43
C ALA A 145 20.28 -3.34 -3.67
N ASP A 146 20.32 -2.60 -2.58
CA ASP A 146 19.11 -2.16 -1.88
C ASP A 146 18.33 -1.16 -2.76
N GLY A 147 17.04 -0.97 -2.47
CA GLY A 147 16.21 0.00 -3.21
C GLY A 147 15.28 -0.61 -4.26
N TYR A 148 15.17 -1.93 -4.31
CA TYR A 148 14.33 -2.63 -5.29
C TYR A 148 13.23 -3.44 -4.61
N SER A 149 12.20 -3.80 -5.37
CA SER A 149 11.10 -4.62 -4.89
C SER A 149 10.75 -5.75 -5.86
N MET A 150 10.05 -6.74 -5.32
CA MET A 150 9.28 -7.72 -6.07
C MET A 150 7.81 -7.58 -5.67
N ASP A 151 6.95 -7.52 -6.67
CA ASP A 151 5.55 -7.17 -6.52
C ASP A 151 4.71 -8.37 -6.92
N LEU A 152 3.65 -8.65 -6.15
CA LEU A 152 2.56 -9.47 -6.67
C LEU A 152 1.67 -8.60 -7.56
N ILE A 153 1.18 -9.17 -8.65
CA ILE A 153 0.25 -8.52 -9.58
C ILE A 153 -0.88 -9.49 -9.95
N PRO A 154 -2.01 -9.01 -10.50
CA PRO A 154 -2.98 -9.88 -11.17
C PRO A 154 -2.31 -10.73 -12.26
N HIS A 155 -2.78 -11.96 -12.49
CA HIS A 155 -2.24 -12.78 -13.57
C HIS A 155 -2.40 -12.03 -14.92
N PRO A 156 -1.35 -11.85 -15.73
CA PRO A 156 -1.38 -10.98 -16.91
C PRO A 156 -2.43 -11.35 -17.96
N THR A 157 -2.83 -12.62 -18.05
CA THR A 157 -3.82 -13.12 -19.02
C THR A 157 -5.07 -13.72 -18.39
N GLU A 158 -5.12 -13.89 -17.08
CA GLU A 158 -6.23 -14.58 -16.38
C GLU A 158 -6.81 -13.75 -15.24
N ASP A 159 -6.33 -12.52 -15.06
CA ASP A 159 -6.56 -11.67 -13.88
C ASP A 159 -6.22 -12.41 -12.57
N GLY A 160 -6.35 -11.75 -11.42
CA GLY A 160 -6.02 -12.40 -10.16
C GLY A 160 -7.23 -12.71 -9.30
N TYR A 161 -7.40 -14.00 -9.05
CA TYR A 161 -8.56 -14.57 -8.37
C TYR A 161 -8.14 -15.63 -7.36
N PHE A 162 -8.90 -15.72 -6.28
CA PHE A 162 -9.05 -16.94 -5.50
C PHE A 162 -10.24 -17.74 -6.03
N MET A 163 -10.05 -19.04 -6.19
CA MET A 163 -11.01 -19.94 -6.83
C MET A 163 -11.48 -21.01 -5.84
N THR A 164 -12.76 -21.38 -5.90
CA THR A 164 -13.30 -22.55 -5.18
C THR A 164 -13.23 -23.82 -6.03
N GLY A 165 -13.42 -24.99 -5.41
CA GLY A 165 -13.49 -26.28 -6.10
C GLY A 165 -14.89 -26.63 -6.61
N ASP A 166 -15.79 -25.64 -6.69
CA ASP A 166 -17.15 -25.83 -7.19
C ASP A 166 -17.17 -26.03 -8.73
N ASP A 167 -18.26 -26.58 -9.26
CA ASP A 167 -18.48 -26.72 -10.72
C ASP A 167 -19.75 -25.95 -11.15
N PRO A 168 -19.62 -24.75 -11.76
CA PRO A 168 -18.37 -24.05 -12.09
C PRO A 168 -17.69 -23.40 -10.87
N PRO A 169 -16.36 -23.13 -10.94
CA PRO A 169 -15.65 -22.46 -9.86
C PRO A 169 -16.19 -21.07 -9.58
N ILE A 170 -16.21 -20.68 -8.31
CA ILE A 170 -16.46 -19.30 -7.89
C ILE A 170 -15.11 -18.56 -7.92
N PHE A 171 -15.07 -17.39 -8.56
CA PHE A 171 -13.88 -16.55 -8.68
C PHE A 171 -14.06 -15.29 -7.82
N ASP A 172 -13.29 -15.18 -6.75
CA ASP A 172 -13.24 -14.01 -5.89
C ASP A 172 -12.00 -13.18 -6.22
N PRO A 173 -12.15 -11.90 -6.65
CA PRO A 173 -10.99 -11.05 -6.91
C PRO A 173 -10.10 -10.92 -5.68
N ILE A 174 -8.79 -10.95 -5.89
CA ILE A 174 -7.83 -10.67 -4.82
C ILE A 174 -7.91 -9.18 -4.48
N ALA A 175 -8.17 -8.87 -3.21
CA ALA A 175 -8.42 -7.49 -2.75
C ALA A 175 -7.13 -6.69 -2.52
N TYR A 176 -6.00 -7.38 -2.34
CA TYR A 176 -4.70 -6.75 -2.11
C TYR A 176 -3.56 -7.63 -2.64
N TYR A 177 -2.58 -6.98 -3.27
CA TYR A 177 -1.35 -7.61 -3.71
C TYR A 177 -0.18 -6.99 -2.95
N GLY A 178 0.54 -7.83 -2.22
CA GLY A 178 1.70 -7.41 -1.44
C GLY A 178 2.94 -7.22 -2.29
N ARG A 179 3.89 -6.49 -1.71
CA ARG A 179 5.19 -6.19 -2.28
C ARG A 179 6.27 -6.52 -1.25
N PHE A 180 7.41 -7.02 -1.72
CA PHE A 180 8.57 -7.36 -0.91
C PHE A 180 9.76 -6.48 -1.29
N GLY A 181 10.45 -5.93 -0.29
CA GLY A 181 11.56 -4.99 -0.46
C GLY A 181 12.92 -5.64 -0.24
N PHE A 182 13.86 -5.35 -1.12
CA PHE A 182 15.28 -5.61 -0.92
C PHE A 182 15.92 -4.31 -0.42
N GLY A 183 16.23 -4.26 0.88
CA GLY A 183 16.72 -3.06 1.55
C GLY A 183 15.73 -1.88 1.58
N LEU A 184 14.45 -2.15 1.34
CA LEU A 184 13.37 -1.17 1.35
C LEU A 184 12.31 -1.54 2.38
N ASP A 185 11.89 -0.56 3.18
CA ASP A 185 10.70 -0.69 4.01
C ASP A 185 9.45 -0.50 3.13
N ILE A 186 8.62 -1.53 3.08
CA ILE A 186 7.41 -1.54 2.26
C ILE A 186 6.21 -1.73 3.18
N PRO A 187 5.26 -0.77 3.21
CA PRO A 187 4.03 -0.92 3.98
C PRO A 187 3.30 -2.21 3.59
N HIS A 188 2.94 -3.02 4.57
CA HIS A 188 2.24 -4.29 4.36
C HIS A 188 0.75 -4.15 4.70
N CYS A 189 -0.10 -4.71 3.83
CA CYS A 189 -1.55 -4.85 4.02
C CYS A 189 -2.24 -3.66 4.69
N ILE A 190 -1.93 -2.46 4.22
CA ILE A 190 -2.74 -1.30 4.52
C ILE A 190 -3.86 -1.27 3.48
N TYR A 191 -4.98 -1.92 3.79
CA TYR A 191 -6.17 -1.96 2.94
C TYR A 191 -7.21 -0.92 3.39
N GLU A 192 -8.10 -0.52 2.48
CA GLU A 192 -9.26 0.33 2.78
C GLU A 192 -10.15 -0.32 3.85
N GLY A 193 -10.12 0.22 5.07
CA GLY A 193 -10.83 -0.37 6.22
C GLY A 193 -9.93 -0.69 7.40
N GLU A 194 -8.63 -0.41 7.31
CA GLU A 194 -7.78 -0.25 8.49
C GLU A 194 -8.10 1.08 9.19
N PRO A 195 -8.13 1.09 10.54
CA PRO A 195 -8.17 2.35 11.25
C PRO A 195 -6.92 3.16 10.92
N GLU A 196 -7.13 4.40 10.56
CA GLU A 196 -6.10 5.40 10.31
C GLU A 196 -6.33 6.60 11.22
N ALA A 197 -5.40 7.55 11.25
CA ALA A 197 -5.63 8.79 11.96
C ALA A 197 -6.78 9.56 11.28
N CYS A 198 -7.83 9.82 12.06
CA CYS A 198 -8.98 10.60 11.67
C CYS A 198 -8.98 11.92 12.45
N CYS A 199 -8.89 13.03 11.72
CA CYS A 199 -8.98 14.35 12.32
C CYS A 199 -10.44 14.81 12.38
N LEU A 200 -11.04 14.64 13.56
CA LEU A 200 -12.39 15.10 13.82
C LEU A 200 -12.43 16.63 14.05
N PRO A 201 -13.61 17.27 13.85
CA PRO A 201 -13.81 18.67 14.17
C PRO A 201 -13.36 18.99 15.61
N GLY A 202 -12.60 20.07 15.77
CA GLY A 202 -12.02 20.49 17.07
C GLY A 202 -10.62 19.95 17.35
N GLY A 203 -9.96 19.32 16.38
CA GLY A 203 -8.56 18.89 16.47
C GLY A 203 -8.35 17.59 17.23
N LEU A 204 -9.43 16.83 17.47
CA LEU A 204 -9.35 15.51 18.09
C LEU A 204 -8.90 14.49 17.05
N CYS A 205 -7.78 13.82 17.31
CA CYS A 205 -7.39 12.65 16.54
C CYS A 205 -8.03 11.39 17.12
N GLN A 206 -8.74 10.63 16.29
CA GLN A 206 -9.19 9.28 16.62
C GLN A 206 -8.66 8.29 15.61
N PHE A 207 -8.49 7.04 16.04
CA PHE A 207 -8.08 5.96 15.17
C PHE A 207 -9.34 5.27 14.63
N LEU A 208 -9.74 5.60 13.41
CA LEU A 208 -10.99 5.18 12.78
C LEU A 208 -10.72 4.73 11.36
N ILE A 209 -11.53 3.79 10.85
CA ILE A 209 -11.49 3.47 9.42
C ILE A 209 -11.94 4.71 8.63
N ALA A 210 -11.43 4.90 7.41
CA ALA A 210 -11.71 6.09 6.61
C ALA A 210 -13.22 6.37 6.43
N GLU A 211 -14.03 5.32 6.23
CA GLU A 211 -15.49 5.44 6.13
C GLU A 211 -16.13 5.99 7.42
N ASP A 212 -15.78 5.44 8.58
CA ASP A 212 -16.26 5.90 9.89
C ASP A 212 -15.77 7.31 10.21
N CYS A 213 -14.57 7.67 9.74
CA CYS A 213 -14.02 9.01 9.89
C CYS A 213 -14.87 10.03 9.14
N ILE A 214 -15.16 9.77 7.87
CA ILE A 214 -16.02 10.63 7.03
C ILE A 214 -17.44 10.67 7.60
N ALA A 215 -17.98 9.52 8.06
CA ALA A 215 -19.31 9.46 8.67
C ALA A 215 -19.43 10.29 9.95
N GLN A 216 -18.34 10.47 10.68
CA GLN A 216 -18.24 11.34 11.86
C GLN A 216 -17.88 12.80 11.52
N GLY A 217 -17.78 13.15 10.23
CA GLY A 217 -17.44 14.49 9.77
C GLY A 217 -15.96 14.86 9.98
N GLY A 218 -15.09 13.88 10.12
CA GLY A 218 -13.64 14.06 10.18
C GLY A 218 -12.96 13.92 8.83
N GLU A 219 -11.68 14.27 8.81
CA GLU A 219 -10.79 14.14 7.66
C GLU A 219 -9.80 12.98 7.88
N PRO A 220 -9.88 11.91 7.07
CA PRO A 220 -8.92 10.82 7.13
C PRO A 220 -7.52 11.30 6.71
N GLN A 221 -6.48 10.95 7.46
CA GLN A 221 -5.10 11.35 7.18
C GLN A 221 -4.37 10.41 6.22
N GLY A 222 -5.07 9.37 5.76
CA GLY A 222 -4.59 8.40 4.81
C GLY A 222 -4.00 7.15 5.46
N PRO A 223 -3.84 6.08 4.68
CA PRO A 223 -3.52 4.76 5.22
C PRO A 223 -2.15 4.72 5.90
N GLY A 224 -2.06 4.10 7.08
CA GLY A 224 -0.83 4.01 7.88
C GLY A 224 -0.51 5.24 8.74
N SER A 225 -1.32 6.30 8.65
CA SER A 225 -1.24 7.44 9.57
C SER A 225 -1.60 7.02 11.00
N VAL A 226 -0.98 7.66 12.00
CA VAL A 226 -1.23 7.39 13.42
C VAL A 226 -1.59 8.66 14.16
N CYS A 227 -2.42 8.52 15.21
CA CYS A 227 -2.75 9.65 16.06
C CYS A 227 -1.57 10.00 16.98
N THR A 228 -0.97 11.15 16.71
CA THR A 228 -0.01 11.83 17.59
C THR A 228 -0.62 13.14 18.08
N PRO A 229 -0.05 13.77 19.12
CA PRO A 229 -0.53 15.07 19.59
C PRO A 229 -0.54 16.17 18.53
N MET A 230 0.24 16.04 17.46
CA MET A 230 0.35 17.04 16.38
C MET A 230 -0.46 16.65 15.13
N THR A 231 -0.94 15.42 15.01
CA THR A 231 -1.57 14.92 13.77
C THR A 231 -2.79 15.75 13.32
N CYS A 232 -3.56 16.29 14.26
CA CYS A 232 -4.77 17.06 13.96
C CYS A 232 -4.71 18.51 14.43
N VAL A 233 -3.50 18.99 14.74
CA VAL A 233 -3.28 20.40 15.02
C VAL A 233 -3.12 21.09 13.68
N ALA A 234 -3.93 22.10 13.40
CA ALA A 234 -3.73 22.92 12.21
C ALA A 234 -2.36 23.61 12.31
N GLU A 235 -1.52 23.40 11.31
CA GLU A 235 -0.25 24.12 11.21
C GLU A 235 -0.53 25.64 11.20
N THR A 236 0.34 26.38 11.87
CA THR A 236 0.23 27.83 11.99
C THR A 236 1.37 28.50 11.27
N GLY A 237 1.10 29.73 10.82
CA GLY A 237 2.04 30.55 10.09
C GLY A 237 1.78 32.03 10.36
N ALA A 238 2.71 32.88 9.97
CA ALA A 238 2.55 34.31 10.01
C ALA A 238 1.45 34.76 9.02
N CYS A 239 0.52 35.55 9.52
CA CYS A 239 -0.55 36.18 8.75
C CYS A 239 -0.38 37.69 8.76
N CYS A 240 -0.16 38.26 7.58
CA CYS A 240 0.02 39.69 7.39
C CYS A 240 -1.31 40.38 7.18
N THR A 241 -1.84 40.94 8.25
CA THR A 241 -3.09 41.70 8.24
C THR A 241 -2.83 43.20 8.23
N ALA A 242 -3.87 44.00 8.01
CA ALA A 242 -3.78 45.46 8.17
C ALA A 242 -3.40 45.90 9.61
N GLY A 243 -3.57 45.01 10.60
CA GLY A 243 -3.21 45.22 12.00
C GLY A 243 -1.78 44.81 12.37
N GLY A 244 -1.00 44.29 11.42
CA GLY A 244 0.34 43.72 11.66
C GLY A 244 0.36 42.20 11.51
N CYS A 245 1.48 41.59 11.92
CA CYS A 245 1.69 40.15 11.88
C CYS A 245 1.03 39.44 13.07
N VAL A 246 0.27 38.37 12.80
CA VAL A 246 -0.22 37.43 13.82
C VAL A 246 0.09 35.99 13.40
N VAL A 247 0.47 35.13 14.33
CA VAL A 247 0.61 33.69 14.05
C VAL A 247 -0.77 33.05 14.20
N THR A 248 -1.29 32.51 13.10
CA THR A 248 -2.62 31.92 13.02
C THR A 248 -2.64 30.79 11.98
N THR A 249 -3.74 30.08 11.82
CA THR A 249 -3.87 29.07 10.76
C THR A 249 -4.08 29.74 9.40
N ALA A 250 -3.79 29.05 8.30
CA ALA A 250 -4.08 29.56 6.95
C ALA A 250 -5.57 29.95 6.78
N THR A 251 -6.48 29.18 7.38
CA THR A 251 -7.93 29.41 7.31
C THR A 251 -8.37 30.63 8.13
N ASP A 252 -7.75 30.86 9.29
CA ASP A 252 -8.05 31.98 10.17
C ASP A 252 -7.27 33.26 9.81
N CYS A 253 -6.58 33.26 8.67
CA CYS A 253 -5.80 34.40 8.21
C CYS A 253 -6.64 35.37 7.37
N ASP A 254 -7.04 36.49 7.98
CA ASP A 254 -7.75 37.61 7.31
C ASP A 254 -6.81 38.50 6.44
N GLY A 255 -5.63 37.98 6.08
CA GLY A 255 -4.55 38.72 5.43
C GLY A 255 -3.72 37.86 4.48
N GLU A 256 -2.47 38.24 4.24
CA GLU A 256 -1.54 37.45 3.43
C GLU A 256 -0.81 36.43 4.32
N TYR A 257 -1.17 35.16 4.17
CA TYR A 257 -0.52 34.06 4.88
C TYR A 257 0.86 33.77 4.28
N GLN A 258 1.89 33.78 5.12
CA GLN A 258 3.29 33.61 4.71
C GLN A 258 3.72 32.15 4.60
N GLY A 259 2.83 31.20 4.94
CA GLY A 259 3.06 29.76 4.88
C GLY A 259 3.26 29.13 6.25
N ASP A 260 3.07 27.82 6.31
CA ASP A 260 3.19 27.05 7.55
C ASP A 260 4.62 27.10 8.12
N GLY A 261 4.74 27.17 9.44
CA GLY A 261 6.02 27.23 10.15
C GLY A 261 6.71 28.60 10.09
N THR A 262 6.10 29.60 9.46
CA THR A 262 6.55 31.00 9.57
C THR A 262 6.06 31.64 10.85
N ASP A 263 6.82 32.58 11.41
CA ASP A 263 6.45 33.33 12.60
C ASP A 263 6.53 34.84 12.37
N CYS A 264 6.17 35.62 13.38
CA CYS A 264 6.19 37.07 13.34
C CYS A 264 7.51 37.67 13.87
N ASP A 265 8.59 36.87 13.99
CA ASP A 265 9.89 37.33 14.48
C ASP A 265 11.06 36.69 13.72
N PRO A 266 11.64 37.38 12.72
CA PRO A 266 11.40 38.77 12.34
C PRO A 266 10.06 38.95 11.58
N ASP A 267 9.39 40.09 11.79
CA ASP A 267 8.10 40.40 11.14
C ASP A 267 8.21 40.29 9.60
N PRO A 268 7.59 39.27 8.97
CA PRO A 268 7.67 39.06 7.53
C PRO A 268 6.79 40.05 6.75
N CYS A 269 5.91 40.78 7.42
CA CYS A 269 4.95 41.71 6.80
C CYS A 269 5.57 43.07 6.51
N VAL A 270 6.74 43.36 7.06
CA VAL A 270 7.50 44.56 6.74
C VAL A 270 8.51 44.24 5.63
N PRO A 271 8.54 45.02 4.54
CA PRO A 271 9.57 44.86 3.53
C PRO A 271 10.92 45.13 4.20
N VAL A 272 11.80 44.13 4.22
CA VAL A 272 13.19 44.33 4.62
C VAL A 272 13.77 45.38 3.67
N PRO A 273 14.22 46.54 4.17
CA PRO A 273 14.82 47.54 3.30
C PRO A 273 16.09 46.94 2.71
N SER A 274 16.04 46.58 1.43
CA SER A 274 17.26 46.36 0.67
C SER A 274 17.96 47.70 0.60
N ILE A 275 19.00 47.87 1.42
CA ILE A 275 19.89 49.01 1.25
C ILE A 275 20.58 48.76 -0.09
N GLU A 276 20.10 49.41 -1.14
CA GLU A 276 20.80 49.53 -2.41
C GLU A 276 22.05 50.40 -2.21
N THR A 277 23.00 49.84 -1.47
CA THR A 277 24.33 50.41 -1.35
C THR A 277 25.08 50.00 -2.59
N THR A 278 25.30 50.96 -3.50
CA THR A 278 26.24 50.78 -4.59
C THR A 278 27.58 50.24 -4.04
N TRP A 279 28.31 49.46 -4.84
CA TRP A 279 29.59 48.90 -4.41
C TRP A 279 30.60 49.99 -3.95
N GLY A 280 30.43 51.23 -4.42
CA GLY A 280 31.17 52.40 -3.94
C GLY A 280 30.77 52.90 -2.54
N GLY A 281 29.54 52.66 -2.10
CA GLY A 281 29.08 52.89 -0.73
C GLY A 281 29.72 51.93 0.26
N VAL A 282 29.69 50.63 -0.04
CA VAL A 282 30.28 49.58 0.80
C VAL A 282 31.78 49.79 1.01
N LYS A 283 32.53 50.12 -0.06
CA LYS A 283 33.98 50.36 0.01
C LYS A 283 34.40 51.58 0.84
N ARG A 284 33.52 52.55 1.07
CA ARG A 284 33.82 53.73 1.91
C ARG A 284 33.68 53.45 3.40
N THR A 285 32.90 52.46 3.79
CA THR A 285 32.66 52.07 5.20
C THR A 285 33.84 51.30 5.79
N TYR A 286 34.64 50.62 4.96
CA TYR A 286 35.81 49.82 5.37
C TYR A 286 37.15 50.54 5.13
N ARG A 287 37.18 51.88 5.19
CA ARG A 287 38.37 52.69 4.94
C ARG A 287 38.84 53.45 6.16
#